data_AF-A0A920K6X7-F1
#
_entry.id   AF-A0A920K6X7-F1
#
_cell.length_a   1.000
_cell.length_b   1.000
_cell.length_c   1.000
_cell.angle_alpha   90.00
_cell.angle_beta   90.00
_cell.angle_gamma   90.00
#
_symmetry.space_group_name_H-M   'P 1'
#
loop_
_entity.id
_entity.type
_entity.pdbx_description
1 polymer ?
#
loop_
_entity_poly.entity_id
_entity_poly.type
_entity_poly.pdbx_seq_one_letter_code
_entity_poly.pdbx_strand_id
1 'polypeptide(L)'
;MTKSVGKSLIKGVIMKLFRPSIDIDFISRMYFNGMVGIKNVDMFPTEKYSPEQLMENYLDYHLRAIVTEDGMKLLSSYIKTKS
;
A
#
# COMPACT_ATOMS: atom_id res chain seq x y z
N MET A 1 -4.80 17.86 -0.32
CA MET A 1 -4.75 16.38 -0.32
C MET A 1 -3.67 15.92 0.65
N THR A 2 -3.84 14.78 1.31
CA THR A 2 -2.80 13.94 1.99
C THR A 2 -2.30 14.23 3.42
N LYS A 3 -2.95 15.05 4.27
CA LYS A 3 -2.52 15.16 5.69
C LYS A 3 -2.55 13.83 6.46
N SER A 4 -3.36 12.85 6.07
CA SER A 4 -3.48 11.55 6.76
C SER A 4 -2.43 10.52 6.31
N VAL A 5 -2.25 10.32 5.00
CA VAL A 5 -1.31 9.31 4.46
C VAL A 5 0.14 9.66 4.82
N GLY A 6 0.55 10.92 4.63
CA GLY A 6 1.89 11.35 5.01
C GLY A 6 2.17 11.15 6.50
N LYS A 7 1.19 11.43 7.37
CA LYS A 7 1.30 11.17 8.82
C LYS A 7 1.44 9.67 9.13
N SER A 8 0.69 8.81 8.44
CA SER A 8 0.81 7.35 8.60
C SER A 8 2.19 6.85 8.16
N LEU A 9 2.72 7.37 7.06
CA LEU A 9 4.07 7.02 6.59
C LEU A 9 5.14 7.48 7.58
N ILE A 10 5.07 8.73 8.05
CA ILE A 10 5.97 9.26 9.10
C ILE A 10 5.90 8.40 10.36
N LYS A 11 4.68 8.06 10.82
CA LYS A 11 4.48 7.20 11.99
C LYS A 11 5.09 5.82 11.78
N GLY A 12 4.90 5.21 10.61
CA GLY A 12 5.49 3.92 10.28
C GLY A 12 7.02 3.94 10.26
N VAL A 13 7.64 5.04 9.81
CA VAL A 13 9.09 5.24 9.90
C VAL A 13 9.54 5.36 11.37
N ILE A 14 8.84 6.16 12.19
CA ILE A 14 9.14 6.30 13.63
C ILE A 14 9.03 4.94 14.34
N MET A 15 8.03 4.12 13.97
CA MET A 15 7.83 2.77 14.49
C MET A 15 8.79 1.72 13.90
N LYS A 16 9.70 2.11 13.00
CA LYS A 16 10.62 1.22 12.27
C LYS A 16 9.93 0.15 11.41
N LEU A 17 8.65 0.35 11.09
CA LEU A 17 7.86 -0.54 10.23
C LEU A 17 8.04 -0.21 8.75
N PHE A 18 8.32 1.06 8.41
CA PHE A 18 8.63 1.51 7.05
C PHE A 18 10.10 1.94 6.94
N ARG A 19 10.68 1.78 5.75
CA ARG A 19 12.10 2.11 5.51
C ARG A 19 12.34 3.60 5.78
N PRO A 20 13.42 3.96 6.49
CA PRO A 20 13.73 5.37 6.77
C PRO A 20 14.14 6.16 5.51
N SER A 21 14.48 5.47 4.42
CA SER A 21 14.91 6.07 3.16
C SER A 21 13.77 6.44 2.21
N ILE A 22 12.50 6.20 2.57
CA ILE A 22 11.39 6.56 1.69
C ILE A 22 11.19 8.08 1.61
N ASP A 23 10.89 8.57 0.41
CA ASP A 23 10.38 9.92 0.22
C ASP A 23 8.87 9.95 0.52
N ILE A 24 8.50 10.65 1.59
CA ILE A 24 7.12 10.70 2.08
C ILE A 24 6.17 11.38 1.07
N ASP A 25 6.60 12.43 0.38
CA ASP A 25 5.74 13.13 -0.58
C ASP A 25 5.53 12.26 -1.82
N PHE A 26 6.62 11.68 -2.34
CA PHE A 26 6.56 10.79 -3.49
C PHE A 26 5.69 9.56 -3.21
N ILE A 27 5.93 8.84 -2.11
CA ILE A 27 5.16 7.64 -1.77
C ILE A 27 3.68 7.97 -1.52
N SER A 28 3.38 9.11 -0.88
CA SER A 28 1.99 9.56 -0.72
C SER A 28 1.30 9.75 -2.07
N ARG A 29 1.98 10.34 -3.07
CA ARG A 29 1.42 10.52 -4.42
C ARG A 29 1.26 9.19 -5.15
N MET A 30 2.24 8.29 -5.04
CA MET A 30 2.17 6.95 -5.63
C MET A 30 1.01 6.13 -5.06
N TYR A 31 0.72 6.28 -3.76
CA TYR A 31 -0.46 5.70 -3.13
C TYR A 31 -1.75 6.15 -3.82
N PHE A 32 -1.97 7.46 -3.94
CA PHE A 32 -3.19 7.98 -4.57
C PHE A 32 -3.27 7.66 -6.06
N ASN A 33 -2.16 7.77 -6.78
CA ASN A 33 -2.11 7.47 -8.21
C ASN A 33 -2.46 6.00 -8.46
N GLY A 34 -1.89 5.07 -7.69
CA GLY A 34 -2.21 3.65 -7.83
C GLY A 34 -3.65 3.33 -7.44
N MET A 35 -4.18 3.91 -6.35
CA MET A 35 -5.59 3.75 -5.96
C MET A 35 -6.57 4.24 -7.04
N VAL A 36 -6.20 5.26 -7.82
CA VAL A 36 -6.99 5.71 -8.97
C VAL A 36 -6.76 4.79 -10.17
N GLY A 37 -5.52 4.38 -10.42
CA GLY A 37 -5.13 3.52 -11.54
C GLY A 37 -5.82 2.16 -11.53
N ILE A 38 -5.97 1.53 -10.36
CA ILE A 38 -6.67 0.24 -10.25
C ILE A 38 -8.18 0.32 -10.53
N LYS A 39 -8.76 1.52 -10.67
CA LYS A 39 -10.17 1.72 -11.03
C LYS A 39 -10.38 1.87 -12.53
N ASN A 40 -9.31 1.86 -13.32
CA ASN A 40 -9.41 1.95 -14.77
C ASN A 40 -9.96 0.64 -15.34
N VAL A 41 -11.20 0.65 -15.81
CA VAL A 41 -11.92 -0.52 -16.35
C VAL A 41 -11.35 -1.02 -17.67
N ASP A 42 -10.66 -0.18 -18.44
CA ASP A 42 -9.99 -0.61 -19.67
C ASP A 42 -8.76 -1.47 -19.35
N MET A 43 -8.11 -1.21 -18.21
CA MET A 43 -6.98 -1.99 -17.71
C MET A 43 -7.40 -3.16 -16.82
N PHE A 44 -8.47 -2.98 -16.05
CA PHE A 44 -9.00 -3.96 -15.10
C PHE A 44 -10.51 -4.17 -15.33
N PRO A 45 -10.90 -4.96 -16.35
CA PRO A 45 -12.30 -5.22 -16.65
C PRO A 45 -13.01 -5.91 -15.48
N THR A 46 -14.21 -5.44 -15.16
CA THR A 46 -14.99 -5.89 -13.99
C THR A 46 -15.47 -7.34 -14.10
N GLU A 47 -15.48 -7.93 -15.29
CA GLU A 47 -15.80 -9.34 -15.51
C GLU A 47 -14.66 -10.27 -15.05
N LYS A 48 -13.44 -9.74 -14.92
CA LYS A 48 -12.24 -10.50 -14.56
C LYS A 48 -11.67 -10.14 -13.19
N TYR A 49 -11.88 -8.90 -12.75
CA TYR A 49 -11.29 -8.39 -11.53
C TYR A 49 -12.36 -7.81 -10.61
N SER A 50 -12.40 -8.28 -9.35
CA SER A 50 -13.24 -7.64 -8.34
C SER A 50 -12.54 -6.41 -7.77
N PRO A 51 -13.29 -5.32 -7.45
CA PRO A 51 -12.73 -4.14 -6.80
C PRO A 51 -12.01 -4.45 -5.48
N GLU A 52 -12.53 -5.40 -4.72
CA GLU A 52 -11.95 -5.83 -3.44
C GLU A 52 -10.58 -6.47 -3.66
N GLN A 53 -10.49 -7.41 -4.61
CA GLN A 53 -9.23 -8.09 -4.92
C GLN A 53 -8.18 -7.13 -5.48
N LEU A 54 -8.58 -6.18 -6.33
CA LEU A 54 -7.66 -5.15 -6.84
C LEU A 54 -7.13 -4.26 -5.72
N MET A 55 -8.00 -3.85 -4.79
CA MET A 55 -7.59 -3.05 -3.64
C MET A 55 -6.64 -3.82 -2.72
N GLU A 56 -6.94 -5.09 -2.42
CA GLU A 56 -6.06 -5.94 -1.60
C GLU A 56 -4.70 -6.16 -2.25
N ASN A 57 -4.69 -6.55 -3.53
CA ASN A 57 -3.45 -6.76 -4.29
C ASN A 57 -2.60 -5.49 -4.36
N TYR A 58 -3.24 -4.34 -4.60
CA TYR A 58 -2.55 -3.07 -4.65
C TYR A 58 -1.93 -2.67 -3.31
N LEU A 59 -2.68 -2.84 -2.20
CA LEU A 59 -2.17 -2.53 -0.87
C LEU A 59 -0.99 -3.43 -0.49
N ASP A 60 -1.08 -4.74 -0.76
CA ASP A 60 0.03 -5.67 -0.50
C ASP A 60 1.27 -5.28 -1.32
N TYR A 61 1.10 -5.09 -2.63
CA TYR A 61 2.16 -4.64 -3.54
C TYR A 61 2.81 -3.33 -3.04
N HIS A 62 2.00 -2.32 -2.70
CA HIS A 62 2.49 -1.01 -2.31
C HIS A 62 3.20 -1.04 -0.95
N LEU A 63 2.67 -1.80 0.02
CA LEU A 63 3.30 -1.93 1.34
C LEU A 63 4.61 -2.71 1.27
N ARG A 64 4.68 -3.82 0.53
CA ARG A 64 5.94 -4.57 0.31
C ARG A 64 7.06 -3.69 -0.25
N ALA A 65 6.69 -2.68 -1.04
CA ALA A 65 7.65 -1.75 -1.59
C ALA A 65 8.24 -0.78 -0.55
N ILE A 66 7.67 -0.63 0.65
CA ILE A 66 8.11 0.38 1.65
C ILE A 66 8.38 -0.16 3.06
N VAL A 67 7.98 -1.38 3.38
CA VAL A 67 8.18 -1.97 4.72
C VAL A 67 9.65 -2.34 4.98
N THR A 68 10.03 -2.36 6.26
CA THR A 68 11.26 -3.01 6.76
C THR A 68 11.03 -4.51 6.97
N GLU A 69 12.05 -5.25 7.38
CA GLU A 69 11.89 -6.66 7.80
C GLU A 69 10.88 -6.83 8.94
N ASP A 70 10.87 -5.93 9.92
CA ASP A 70 9.89 -5.97 11.01
C ASP A 70 8.48 -5.58 10.53
N GLY A 71 8.40 -4.60 9.62
CA GLY A 71 7.15 -4.29 8.92
C GLY A 71 6.63 -5.47 8.10
N MET A 72 7.51 -6.23 7.46
CA MET A 72 7.17 -7.41 6.65
C MET A 72 6.67 -8.57 7.54
N LYS A 73 7.28 -8.79 8.72
CA LYS A 73 6.78 -9.76 9.70
C LYS A 73 5.36 -9.40 10.14
N LEU A 74 5.12 -8.13 10.47
CA LEU A 74 3.80 -7.64 10.85
C LEU A 74 2.80 -7.81 9.70
N LEU A 75 3.13 -7.34 8.49
CA LEU A 75 2.30 -7.48 7.30
C LEU A 75 1.94 -8.94 7.01
N SER A 76 2.91 -9.84 7.10
CA SER A 76 2.70 -11.28 6.90
C SER A 76 1.72 -11.89 7.91
N SER A 77 1.65 -11.36 9.13
CA SER A 77 0.70 -11.85 10.14
C SER A 77 -0.75 -11.55 9.78
N TYR A 78 -1.01 -10.43 9.09
CA TYR A 78 -2.33 -10.03 8.58
C TYR A 78 -2.71 -10.72 7.27
N ILE A 79 -1.71 -11.09 6.44
CA ILE A 79 -1.96 -11.77 5.16
C ILE A 79 -2.17 -13.27 5.36
N LYS A 80 -1.39 -13.91 6.26
CA LYS A 80 -1.52 -15.35 6.56
C LYS A 80 -2.86 -15.73 7.21
N THR A 81 -3.59 -14.77 7.76
CA THR A 81 -4.90 -15.00 8.37
C THR A 81 -6.04 -15.11 7.35
N LYS A 82 -5.77 -15.06 6.03
CA LYS A 82 -6.78 -15.16 4.96
C LYS A 82 -6.51 -16.30 3.96
N SER A 83 -5.92 -17.41 4.39
CA SER A 83 -5.90 -18.68 3.62
C SER A 83 -6.92 -19.66 4.18
#